data_AF-A0A4Y3WJK9-F1
#
_entry.id   AF-A0A4Y3WJK9-F1
#
_cell.length_a   1.000
_cell.length_b   1.000
_cell.length_c   1.000
_cell.angle_alpha   90.00
_cell.angle_beta   90.00
_cell.angle_gamma   90.00
#
_symmetry.space_group_name_H-M   'P 1'
#
loop_
_entity.id
_entity.type
_entity.pdbx_description
1 polymer ?
#
loop_
_entity_poly.entity_id
_entity_poly.type
_entity_poly.pdbx_seq_one_letter_code
_entity_poly.pdbx_strand_id
1 'polypeptide(L)'
;MRARRLAAAGSGAVSLRAYWSATPDASSAPADRALLGALAARDLRTWAGDAPPVATGSLVPEALPPRRRLRVVDLETGAIADHPVLPVPASAP
;
A
#
# COMPACT_ATOMS: atom_id res chain seq x y z
N MET A 1 9.52 -7.11 -17.63
CA MET A 1 8.53 -7.80 -18.51
C MET A 1 8.28 -9.28 -18.19
N ARG A 2 9.17 -10.02 -17.49
CA ARG A 2 8.97 -11.46 -17.17
C ARG A 2 7.90 -11.73 -16.10
N ALA A 3 7.70 -10.81 -15.15
CA ALA A 3 6.73 -10.92 -14.06
C ALA A 3 5.25 -10.90 -14.51
N ARG A 4 4.94 -10.24 -15.64
CA ARG A 4 3.56 -10.12 -16.15
C ARG A 4 3.02 -11.42 -16.76
N ARG A 5 3.92 -12.36 -17.11
CA ARG A 5 3.57 -13.61 -17.80
C ARG A 5 3.17 -14.75 -16.86
N LEU A 6 3.52 -14.67 -15.56
CA LEU A 6 3.24 -15.75 -14.60
C LEU A 6 1.82 -15.70 -14.02
N ALA A 7 1.15 -14.53 -14.05
CA ALA A 7 -0.24 -14.42 -13.62
C ALA A 7 -1.26 -14.88 -14.68
N ALA A 8 -0.85 -14.98 -15.95
CA ALA A 8 -1.73 -15.33 -17.06
C ALA A 8 -1.72 -16.84 -17.42
N ALA A 9 -0.73 -17.60 -16.94
CA ALA A 9 -0.73 -19.06 -17.06
C ALA A 9 -1.44 -19.64 -15.83
N GLY A 10 -2.47 -20.45 -16.02
CA GLY A 10 -3.33 -21.04 -14.98
C GLY A 10 -2.65 -21.92 -13.91
N SER A 11 -1.35 -21.76 -13.66
CA SER A 11 -0.59 -22.31 -12.52
C SER A 11 -0.55 -21.36 -11.31
N GLY A 12 -1.32 -20.27 -11.34
CA GLY A 12 -1.18 -19.11 -10.45
C GLY A 12 -1.31 -19.42 -8.96
N ALA A 13 -2.10 -20.42 -8.54
CA ALA A 13 -2.36 -20.65 -7.11
C ALA A 13 -1.13 -21.14 -6.35
N VAL A 14 -0.33 -22.04 -6.94
CA VAL A 14 0.87 -22.59 -6.28
C VAL A 14 2.01 -21.58 -6.32
N SER A 15 2.19 -20.86 -7.44
CA SER A 15 3.21 -19.82 -7.55
C SER A 15 2.89 -18.59 -6.70
N LEU A 16 1.62 -18.20 -6.58
CA LEU A 16 1.18 -17.16 -5.64
C LEU A 16 1.34 -17.62 -4.20
N ARG A 17 0.94 -18.85 -3.87
CA ARG A 17 1.09 -19.37 -2.51
C ARG A 17 2.57 -19.42 -2.11
N ALA A 18 3.46 -19.86 -3.01
CA ALA A 18 4.90 -19.85 -2.80
C ALA A 18 5.46 -18.43 -2.62
N TYR A 19 4.98 -17.47 -3.42
CA TYR A 19 5.35 -16.06 -3.29
C TYR A 19 4.89 -15.44 -1.96
N TRP A 20 3.65 -15.69 -1.55
CA TRP A 20 3.11 -15.19 -0.29
C TRP A 20 3.65 -15.93 0.94
N SER A 21 4.08 -17.18 0.79
CA SER A 21 4.73 -17.94 1.87
C SER A 21 6.21 -17.61 2.02
N ALA A 22 6.83 -16.98 1.02
CA ALA A 22 8.15 -16.41 1.17
C ALA A 22 8.02 -15.15 2.03
N THR A 23 7.98 -15.34 3.35
CA THR A 23 8.11 -14.24 4.30
C THR A 23 9.41 -13.52 3.98
N PRO A 24 9.38 -12.24 3.60
CA PRO A 24 10.61 -11.49 3.47
C PRO A 24 11.28 -11.49 4.85
N ASP A 25 12.59 -11.77 4.90
CA ASP A 25 13.41 -11.79 6.12
C ASP A 25 13.56 -10.40 6.80
N ALA A 26 12.73 -9.44 6.44
CA ALA A 26 12.68 -8.14 7.07
C ALA A 26 11.98 -8.25 8.43
N SER A 27 12.72 -8.71 9.44
CA SER A 27 12.33 -8.56 10.84
C SER A 27 12.16 -7.07 11.14
N SER A 28 10.91 -6.58 11.07
CA SER A 28 10.56 -5.24 11.53
C SER A 28 10.84 -5.13 13.04
N ALA A 29 11.42 -4.02 13.49
CA ALA A 29 11.56 -3.76 14.91
C ALA A 29 10.18 -3.52 15.54
N PRO A 30 10.00 -3.71 16.87
CA PRO A 30 8.76 -3.35 17.55
C PRO A 30 8.33 -1.89 17.31
N ALA A 31 9.29 -0.99 17.20
CA ALA A 31 9.05 0.42 16.89
C ALA A 31 8.45 0.62 15.49
N ASP A 32 8.96 -0.10 14.48
CA ASP A 32 8.44 -0.06 13.11
C ASP A 32 6.99 -0.51 13.06
N ARG A 33 6.66 -1.61 13.76
CA ARG A 33 5.27 -2.07 13.85
C ARG A 33 4.36 -1.06 14.52
N ALA A 34 4.84 -0.40 15.58
CA ALA A 34 4.07 0.64 16.26
C ALA A 34 3.82 1.86 15.34
N LEU A 35 4.84 2.29 14.60
CA LEU A 35 4.74 3.35 13.60
C LEU A 35 3.72 2.99 12.51
N LEU A 36 3.87 1.81 11.89
CA LEU A 36 2.97 1.34 10.85
C LEU A 36 1.54 1.20 11.36
N GLY A 37 1.35 0.68 12.58
CA GLY A 37 0.04 0.59 13.23
C GLY A 37 -0.60 1.95 13.48
N ALA A 38 0.17 2.94 13.93
CA ALA A 38 -0.32 4.29 14.16
C ALA A 38 -0.73 4.99 12.84
N LEU A 39 0.06 4.82 11.77
CA LEU A 39 -0.25 5.33 10.44
C LEU A 39 -1.52 4.68 9.88
N ALA A 40 -1.65 3.36 10.01
CA ALA A 40 -2.85 2.63 9.59
C ALA A 40 -4.09 3.09 10.36
N ALA A 41 -4.00 3.24 11.69
CA ALA A 41 -5.11 3.71 12.52
C ALA A 41 -5.54 5.14 12.15
N ARG A 42 -4.58 6.04 11.85
CA ARG A 42 -4.88 7.38 11.35
C ARG A 42 -5.63 7.32 10.02
N ASP A 43 -5.13 6.54 9.08
CA ASP A 43 -5.73 6.40 7.75
C ASP A 43 -7.13 5.78 7.82
N LEU A 44 -7.35 4.81 8.70
CA LEU A 44 -8.67 4.23 8.99
C LEU A 44 -9.65 5.24 9.56
N ARG A 45 -9.22 6.09 10.51
CA ARG A 45 -10.07 7.16 11.05
C ARG A 45 -10.46 8.17 9.97
N THR A 46 -9.52 8.57 9.13
CA THR A 46 -9.78 9.47 7.99
C THR A 46 -10.72 8.82 6.97
N TRP A 47 -10.53 7.53 6.68
CA TRP A 47 -11.40 6.75 5.81
C TRP A 47 -12.84 6.64 6.33
N ALA A 48 -12.99 6.40 7.64
CA ALA A 48 -14.30 6.22 8.28
C ALA A 48 -15.05 7.55 8.43
N GLY A 49 -14.33 8.66 8.62
CA GLY A 49 -14.92 9.98 8.88
C GLY A 49 -15.20 10.83 7.64
N ASP A 50 -14.92 10.35 6.42
CA ASP A 50 -15.01 11.11 5.15
C ASP A 50 -14.42 12.53 5.24
N ALA A 51 -13.39 12.72 6.07
CA ALA A 51 -12.73 14.01 6.23
C ALA A 51 -11.99 14.34 4.93
N PRO A 52 -12.29 15.47 4.26
CA PRO A 52 -11.60 15.83 3.03
C PRO A 52 -10.11 15.99 3.34
N PRO A 53 -9.22 15.43 2.51
CA PRO A 53 -7.79 15.65 2.69
C PRO A 53 -7.50 17.14 2.61
N VAL A 54 -6.82 17.68 3.62
CA VAL A 54 -6.43 19.09 3.63
C VAL A 54 -5.31 19.28 2.61
N ALA A 55 -5.64 19.85 1.45
CA ALA A 55 -4.66 20.24 0.44
C ALA A 55 -3.96 21.54 0.87
N THR A 56 -2.70 21.45 1.30
CA THR A 56 -1.86 22.65 1.50
C THR A 56 -0.98 22.89 0.27
N GLY A 57 -1.41 23.82 -0.60
CA GLY A 57 -0.57 24.46 -1.62
C GLY A 57 -0.70 23.95 -3.06
N SER A 58 -0.47 24.84 -4.03
CA SER A 58 -0.58 24.61 -5.49
C SER A 58 0.45 23.63 -6.07
N LEU A 59 1.51 23.34 -5.33
CA LEU A 59 2.64 22.49 -5.76
C LEU A 59 2.69 21.13 -5.07
N VAL A 60 1.69 20.82 -4.22
CA VAL A 60 1.55 19.51 -3.60
C VAL A 60 0.28 18.89 -4.17
N PRO A 61 0.33 17.74 -4.87
CA PRO A 61 -0.87 17.01 -5.22
C PRO A 61 -1.72 16.86 -3.94
N GLU A 62 -2.97 17.29 -4.00
CA GLU A 62 -3.94 17.18 -2.89
C GLU A 62 -3.73 15.85 -2.16
N ALA A 63 -3.52 15.88 -0.85
CA ALA A 63 -3.09 14.72 -0.08
C ALA A 63 -4.01 13.53 -0.42
N LEU A 64 -3.49 12.53 -1.14
CA LEU A 64 -4.35 11.52 -1.76
C LEU A 64 -5.18 10.83 -0.66
N PRO A 65 -6.50 10.67 -0.82
CA PRO A 65 -7.32 10.06 0.21
C PRO A 65 -6.87 8.61 0.46
N PRO A 66 -6.97 8.08 1.70
CA PRO A 66 -6.54 6.71 2.03
C PRO A 66 -7.08 5.63 1.08
N ARG A 67 -8.30 5.83 0.54
CA ARG A 67 -8.95 4.92 -0.43
C ARG A 67 -8.24 4.82 -1.79
N ARG A 68 -7.41 5.80 -2.15
CA ARG A 68 -6.80 5.94 -3.48
C ARG A 68 -5.29 6.10 -3.40
N ARG A 69 -4.67 5.76 -2.27
CA ARG A 69 -3.21 5.82 -2.11
C ARG A 69 -2.63 4.52 -1.58
N LEU A 70 -1.41 4.24 -2.02
CA LEU A 70 -0.50 3.31 -1.40
C LEU A 70 0.57 4.14 -0.70
N ARG A 71 0.67 4.00 0.63
CA ARG A 71 1.74 4.61 1.41
C ARG A 71 2.91 3.64 1.54
N VAL A 72 4.09 4.08 1.14
CA VAL A 72 5.35 3.37 1.35
C VAL A 72 6.10 4.09 2.46
N VAL A 73 6.51 3.33 3.47
CA VAL A 73 7.34 3.81 4.57
C VAL A 73 8.68 3.10 4.46
N ASP A 74 9.73 3.87 4.27
CA ASP A 74 11.09 3.40 4.45
C ASP A 74 11.37 3.33 5.95
N LEU A 75 11.57 2.12 6.47
CA LEU A 75 11.80 1.90 7.91
C LEU A 75 13.22 2.26 8.34
N GLU A 76 14.18 2.33 7.41
CA GLU A 76 15.56 2.73 7.70
C GLU A 76 15.65 4.25 7.81
N THR A 77 15.03 4.98 6.87
CA THR A 77 15.14 6.45 6.79
C THR A 77 13.95 7.19 7.40
N GLY A 78 12.85 6.50 7.67
CA GLY A 78 11.58 7.11 8.08
C GLY A 78 10.89 7.89 6.96
N ALA A 79 11.39 7.82 5.72
CA ALA A 79 10.78 8.49 4.58
C ALA A 79 9.40 7.92 4.28
N ILE A 80 8.44 8.80 3.99
CA ILE A 80 7.07 8.42 3.66
C ILE A 80 6.77 8.94 2.25
N ALA A 81 6.31 8.04 1.39
CA ALA A 81 5.85 8.35 0.04
C ALA A 81 4.42 7.85 -0.15
N ASP A 82 3.54 8.73 -0.64
CA ASP A 82 2.17 8.38 -1.01
C ASP A 82 2.07 8.29 -2.54
N HIS A 83 1.65 7.12 -3.04
CA HIS A 83 1.49 6.87 -4.47
C HIS A 83 0.00 6.72 -4.82
N PRO A 84 -0.49 7.33 -5.92
CA PRO A 84 -1.87 7.14 -6.35
C PRO A 84 -2.10 5.70 -6.81
N VAL A 85 -3.19 5.11 -6.34
CA VAL A 85 -3.66 3.79 -6.77
C VAL A 85 -4.89 4.00 -7.63
N LEU A 86 -4.78 3.64 -8.91
CA LEU A 86 -5.91 3.67 -9.84
C LEU A 86 -6.89 2.56 -9.47
N PRO A 87 -8.21 2.81 -9.56
CA PRO A 87 -9.20 1.77 -9.39
C PRO A 87 -8.94 0.65 -10.41
N VAL A 88 -8.77 -0.57 -9.90
CA VAL A 88 -8.66 -1.74 -10.77
C VAL A 88 -10.04 -1.97 -11.40
N PRO A 89 -10.15 -2.12 -12.73
CA PRO A 89 -11.41 -2.47 -13.35
C PRO A 89 -11.93 -3.79 -12.75
N ALA A 90 -13.26 -3.97 -12.74
CA ALA A 90 -13.84 -5.23 -12.28
C ALA A 90 -13.15 -6.39 -13.01
N SER A 91 -12.48 -7.27 -12.24
CA SER A 91 -11.88 -8.47 -12.81
C SER A 91 -13.00 -9.32 -13.41
N ALA A 92 -12.80 -9.84 -14.62
CA ALA A 92 -13.74 -10.79 -15.22
C ALA A 92 -13.96 -11.98 -14.25
N PRO A 93 -15.20 -12.51 -14.17
CA PRO A 93 -15.53 -13.63 -13.29
C PRO A 93 -14.73 -14.89 -13.58
#